data_AF-A0A2K8QPM2-F1
#
_entry.id   AF-A0A2K8QPM2-F1
#
_cell.length_a   1.000
_cell.length_b   1.000
_cell.length_c   1.000
_cell.angle_alpha   90.00
_cell.angle_beta   90.00
_cell.angle_gamma   90.00
#
_symmetry.space_group_name_H-M   'P 1'
#
loop_
_entity.id
_entity.type
_entity.pdbx_description
1 polymer ?
#
loop_
_entity_poly.entity_id
_entity_poly.type
_entity_poly.pdbx_seq_one_letter_code
_entity_poly.pdbx_strand_id
1 'polypeptide(L)' 'MNAYQLYDAAMENAENNDIEISAEYFSDYAEGALNIFMSQNLAEKIYACAVNFRDNGVGTNDLWHMVEKPLSEIEI' A
#
# COMPACT_ATOMS: atom_id res chain seq x y z
N MET A 1 -8.25 10.64 2.42
CA MET A 1 -6.93 9.99 2.65
C MET A 1 -6.67 9.24 1.37
N ASN A 2 -5.47 9.31 0.81
CA ASN A 2 -5.21 8.66 -0.47
C ASN A 2 -4.60 7.27 -0.29
N ALA A 3 -4.59 6.48 -1.37
CA ALA A 3 -4.07 5.12 -1.35
C ALA A 3 -2.58 5.04 -1.02
N TYR A 4 -1.81 6.09 -1.29
CA TYR A 4 -0.40 6.15 -0.88
C TYR A 4 -0.27 6.28 0.64
N GLN A 5 -1.05 7.16 1.28
CA GLN A 5 -1.04 7.32 2.73
C GLN A 5 -1.43 6.03 3.45
N LEU A 6 -2.38 5.28 2.90
CA LEU A 6 -2.74 3.97 3.42
C LEU A 6 -1.61 2.95 3.24
N TYR A 7 -1.00 2.90 2.05
CA TYR A 7 0.15 2.06 1.78
C TYR A 7 1.28 2.33 2.79
N ASP A 8 1.65 3.59 2.99
CA ASP A 8 2.75 4.00 3.87
C ASP A 8 2.50 3.55 5.32
N ALA A 9 1.29 3.83 5.84
CA ALA A 9 0.89 3.40 7.18
C ALA A 9 0.81 1.87 7.33
N ALA A 10 0.29 1.17 6.32
CA ALA A 10 0.18 -0.29 6.33
C ALA A 10 1.55 -0.96 6.25
N MET A 11 2.50 -0.41 5.48
CA MET A 11 3.88 -0.90 5.40
C MET A 11 4.61 -0.70 6.73
N GLU A 12 4.50 0.49 7.35
CA GLU A 12 5.07 0.74 8.67
C GLU A 12 4.53 -0.25 9.71
N ASN A 13 3.23 -0.53 9.69
CA ASN A 13 2.62 -1.52 10.57
C ASN A 13 3.14 -2.94 10.28
N ALA A 14 3.31 -3.30 9.00
CA ALA A 14 3.79 -4.63 8.61
C ALA A 14 5.24 -4.86 9.05
N GLU A 15 6.11 -3.88 8.85
CA GLU A 15 7.53 -3.95 9.26
C GLU A 15 7.67 -4.08 10.78
N ASN A 16 6.87 -3.34 11.55
CA ASN A 16 6.93 -3.37 13.02
C ASN A 16 6.38 -4.67 13.63
N ASN A 17 5.54 -5.41 12.90
CA ASN A 17 4.87 -6.61 13.40
C ASN A 17 5.26 -7.89 12.65
N ASP A 18 6.25 -7.83 11.75
CA ASP A 18 6.71 -8.95 10.91
C ASP A 18 5.55 -9.60 10.13
N ILE A 19 4.67 -8.75 9.56
CA ILE A 19 3.50 -9.19 8.79
C ILE A 19 3.88 -9.31 7.30
N GLU A 20 3.52 -10.43 6.69
CA GLU A 20 3.62 -10.61 5.25
C GLU A 20 2.57 -9.77 4.51
N ILE A 21 3.02 -8.97 3.55
CA ILE A 21 2.13 -8.11 2.77
C ILE A 21 1.39 -8.93 1.69
N SER A 22 0.08 -8.70 1.58
CA SER A 22 -0.78 -9.22 0.51
C SER A 22 -1.86 -8.19 0.16
N ALA A 23 -2.65 -8.44 -0.88
CA ALA A 23 -3.82 -7.60 -1.17
C ALA A 23 -4.83 -7.63 -0.01
N GLU A 24 -5.10 -8.82 0.53
CA GLU A 24 -5.99 -9.02 1.69
C GLU A 24 -5.50 -8.22 2.90
N TYR A 25 -4.20 -8.20 3.17
CA TYR A 25 -3.63 -7.41 4.27
C TYR A 25 -3.98 -5.92 4.17
N PHE A 26 -3.89 -5.32 2.96
CA PHE A 26 -4.23 -3.90 2.80
C PHE A 26 -5.71 -3.63 3.03
N SER A 27 -6.60 -4.53 2.57
CA SER A 27 -8.04 -4.45 2.86
C SER A 27 -8.32 -4.60 4.36
N ASP A 28 -7.73 -5.61 5.02
CA ASP A 28 -7.90 -5.88 6.44
C ASP A 28 -7.38 -4.72 7.30
N TYR A 29 -6.25 -4.12 6.92
CA TYR A 29 -5.70 -2.95 7.60
C TYR A 29 -6.60 -1.73 7.43
N ALA A 30 -7.12 -1.48 6.22
CA ALA A 30 -8.04 -0.38 5.95
C ALA A 30 -9.30 -0.48 6.83
N GLU A 31 -9.93 -1.65 6.87
CA GLU A 31 -11.17 -1.87 7.61
C GLU A 31 -10.93 -1.96 9.12
N GLY A 32 -9.88 -2.66 9.54
CA GLY A 32 -9.60 -2.94 10.95
C GLY A 32 -8.93 -1.79 11.70
N ALA A 33 -7.92 -1.15 11.10
CA ALA A 33 -7.16 -0.09 11.76
C ALA A 33 -7.72 1.31 11.47
N LEU A 34 -8.22 1.54 10.26
CA LEU A 34 -8.65 2.86 9.80
C LEU A 34 -10.18 3.01 9.72
N ASN A 35 -10.94 1.91 9.85
CA ASN A 35 -12.39 1.88 9.69
C ASN A 35 -12.84 2.45 8.33
N ILE A 36 -12.10 2.12 7.28
CA ILE A 36 -12.33 2.59 5.91
C ILE A 36 -12.56 1.38 5.01
N PHE A 37 -13.64 1.43 4.23
CA PHE A 37 -13.92 0.40 3.24
C PHE A 37 -12.96 0.51 2.06
N MET A 38 -12.30 -0.59 1.73
CA MET A 38 -11.43 -0.68 0.57
C MET A 38 -11.92 -1.77 -0.38
N SER A 39 -12.17 -1.40 -1.63
CA SER A 39 -12.47 -2.40 -2.65
C SER A 39 -11.26 -3.31 -2.90
N GLN A 40 -11.51 -4.60 -3.12
CA GLN A 40 -10.47 -5.57 -3.47
C GLN A 40 -9.57 -5.12 -4.63
N ASN A 41 -10.14 -4.47 -5.66
CA ASN A 41 -9.37 -3.99 -6.81
C ASN A 41 -8.33 -2.92 -6.42
N LEU A 42 -8.67 -2.06 -5.46
CA LEU A 42 -7.74 -1.06 -4.95
C LEU A 42 -6.63 -1.71 -4.13
N ALA A 43 -6.98 -2.68 -3.27
CA ALA A 43 -6.02 -3.43 -2.48
C ALA A 43 -5.02 -4.19 -3.36
N GLU A 44 -5.50 -4.85 -4.42
CA GLU A 44 -4.67 -5.49 -5.44
C GLU A 44 -3.75 -4.50 -6.15
N LYS A 45 -4.23 -3.29 -6.44
CA LYS A 45 -3.41 -2.24 -7.07
C LYS A 45 -2.30 -1.74 -6.15
N ILE A 46 -2.60 -1.52 -4.87
CA ILE A 46 -1.60 -1.14 -3.86
C ILE A 46 -0.55 -2.24 -3.73
N TYR A 47 -1.00 -3.49 -3.59
CA TYR A 47 -0.10 -4.65 -3.51
C TYR A 47 0.78 -4.80 -4.75
N ALA A 48 0.23 -4.62 -5.95
CA ALA A 48 1.00 -4.69 -7.19
C ALA A 48 2.11 -3.61 -7.25
N CYS A 49 1.81 -2.39 -6.81
CA CYS A 49 2.81 -1.32 -6.66
C CYS A 49 3.91 -1.72 -5.66
N ALA A 50 3.51 -2.25 -4.50
CA ALA A 50 4.43 -2.69 -3.45
C ALA A 50 5.38 -3.79 -3.94
N VAL A 51 4.84 -4.82 -4.60
CA VAL A 51 5.61 -5.94 -5.20
C VAL A 51 6.54 -5.42 -6.28
N ASN A 52 6.07 -4.55 -7.17
CA ASN A 52 6.88 -4.01 -8.24
C ASN A 52 8.09 -3.23 -7.70
N PHE A 53 7.87 -2.41 -6.66
CA PHE A 53 8.96 -1.69 -5.99
C PHE A 53 9.90 -2.63 -5.24
N ARG A 54 9.39 -3.62 -4.49
CA ARG A 54 10.21 -4.62 -3.80
C ARG A 54 11.14 -5.37 -4.76
N ASP A 55 10.63 -5.75 -5.92
CA ASP A 55 11.35 -6.62 -6.86
C ASP A 55 12.26 -5.83 -7.82
N ASN A 56 11.96 -4.56 -8.09
CA ASN A 56 12.65 -3.77 -9.14
C ASN A 56 13.15 -2.38 -8.70
N GLY A 57 12.68 -1.84 -7.58
CA GLY A 57 12.93 -0.46 -7.17
C GLY A 57 14.08 -0.33 -6.17
N VAL A 58 14.85 0.75 -6.31
CA VAL A 58 15.92 1.10 -5.37
C VAL A 58 15.85 2.59 -5.01
N GLY A 59 15.61 2.86 -3.73
CA GLY A 59 15.63 4.21 -3.18
C GLY A 59 14.40 5.05 -3.50
N THR A 60 14.47 6.32 -3.13
CA THR A 60 13.31 7.24 -3.09
C THR A 60 12.77 7.62 -4.46
N ASN A 61 13.61 7.68 -5.49
CA ASN A 61 13.18 8.00 -6.85
C ASN A 61 12.26 6.90 -7.40
N ASP A 62 12.64 5.64 -7.22
CA ASP A 62 11.84 4.51 -7.69
C ASP A 62 10.57 4.36 -6.86
N LEU A 63 10.63 4.60 -5.54
CA LEU A 63 9.44 4.63 -4.69
C LEU A 63 8.43 5.66 -5.21
N TRP A 64 8.90 6.86 -5.56
CA TRP A 64 8.04 7.92 -6.08
C TRP A 64 7.35 7.49 -7.39
N HIS A 65 8.13 6.95 -8.34
CA HIS A 65 7.62 6.58 -9.65
C HIS A 65 6.75 5.32 -9.64
N MET A 66 7.07 4.33 -8.81
CA MET A 66 6.44 3.01 -8.81
C MET A 66 5.27 2.89 -7.83
N VAL A 67 5.25 3.72 -6.78
CA VAL A 67 4.27 3.61 -5.68
C VAL A 67 3.58 4.93 -5.40
N GLU A 68 4.31 5.98 -5.02
CA GLU A 68 3.70 7.24 -4.55
C GLU A 68 2.84 7.90 -5.63
N LYS A 69 3.43 8.15 -6.80
CA LYS A 69 2.72 8.79 -7.92
C LYS A 69 1.46 8.02 -8.36
N PRO A 70 1.49 6.71 -8.63
CA PRO A 70 0.28 5.98 -9.07
C PRO A 70 -0.81 5.82 -8.01
N LEU A 71 -0.48 5.97 -6.72
CA LEU A 71 -1.43 5.79 -5.61
C LEU A 71 -1.93 7.11 -5.01
N SER A 72 -1.13 8.17 -5.04
CA SER A 72 -1.47 9.49 -4.46
C SER A 72 -2.67 10.18 -5.14
N GLU A 73 -3.00 9.79 -6.38
CA GLU A 73 -4.15 10.30 -7.12
C GLU A 73 -5.47 9.57 -6.80
N ILE A 74 -5.44 8.52 -5.98
CA ILE A 74 -6.60 7.68 -5.65
C ILE A 74 -7.07 7.98 -4.24
N GLU A 75 -8.27 8.57 -4.10
CA GLU A 75 -8.90 8.79 -2.80
C GLU A 75 -9.61 7.53 -2.28
N ILE A 76 -9.59 7.37 -0.95
CA ILE A 76 -10.26 6.31 -0.19
C ILE A 76 -11.22 6.92 0.82
#